data_AF-A0A561UKI5-F1
#
_entry.id   AF-A0A561UKI5-F1
#
_cell.length_a   1.000
_cell.length_b   1.000
_cell.length_c   1.000
_cell.angle_alpha   90.00
_cell.angle_beta   90.00
_cell.angle_gamma   90.00
#
_symmetry.space_group_name_H-M   'P 1'
#
loop_
_entity.id
_entity.type
_entity.pdbx_description
1 polymer ?
#
loop_
_entity_poly.entity_id
_entity_poly.type
_entity_poly.pdbx_seq_one_letter_code
_entity_poly.pdbx_strand_id
1 'polypeptide(L)'
;MSLLATLARLEAVRSGRAEPLATVRHRHLGERPMVLVPLASAAQDGAPLAVLLGTDREAPRLHLVPQPLNRELRTEFLTAFADDLLPYLEPFATATEPVEGTEKDPVTGEKTTVVRELCADAPQLLVPNAGGVRHLALLGRATRFRRTAADPDPGPYPAPARVPLLGRWLTHFTDRAQVPGSSLLLPMTGLLARHWATGQSMLEDQHLAAQLAWHHPPQGLTGAQAAELAETERDEHGQLTHPPAGPATDPRFDEKVLAPAIARFDAALTVRRQGGPGEPVERCVEQLRAALLAILLPTWRDVWRGLDLLRELPPAAHLAERWEGDRWSFTGHRDRLAAGEPPQPRLDDAVTAARKLAQREREQVRLDVQEALDDPLAMAERRLAGEAFTAEVVEVVPDWDTSGRSPKPRPLLVLRTADRPHAELGVEAHRVGGATAQKARVVEVGPEPGVLTLRVLNGMGRKRDPEPGTLPEVGEQVLFTLFELTPRQSAPLPEPDDTPWTHGGPPSAVQSSTAVAEEWA
;
A
#
# COMPACT_ATOMS: atom_id res chain seq x y z
N MET A 1 3.85 -9.85 -16.50
CA MET A 1 4.80 -10.51 -15.58
C MET A 1 6.18 -10.41 -16.19
N SER A 2 7.17 -10.18 -15.35
CA SER A 2 8.58 -10.02 -15.73
C SER A 2 9.21 -11.39 -16.07
N LEU A 3 10.40 -11.41 -16.67
CA LEU A 3 11.08 -12.67 -17.00
C LEU A 3 11.53 -13.40 -15.72
N LEU A 4 12.13 -12.69 -14.77
CA LEU A 4 12.53 -13.28 -13.48
C LEU A 4 11.33 -13.74 -12.68
N ALA A 5 10.24 -12.97 -12.66
CA ALA A 5 9.02 -13.41 -11.99
C ALA A 5 8.48 -14.70 -12.60
N THR A 6 8.54 -14.84 -13.93
CA THR A 6 8.11 -16.07 -14.61
C THR A 6 9.03 -17.25 -14.27
N LEU A 7 10.35 -17.02 -14.28
CA LEU A 7 11.33 -18.04 -13.90
C LEU A 7 11.13 -18.48 -12.45
N ALA A 8 11.04 -17.53 -11.51
CA ALA A 8 10.84 -17.81 -10.09
C ALA A 8 9.55 -18.61 -9.83
N ARG A 9 8.46 -18.34 -10.56
CA ARG A 9 7.23 -19.16 -10.47
C ARG A 9 7.44 -20.59 -10.99
N LEU A 10 8.19 -20.77 -12.08
CA LEU A 10 8.53 -22.11 -12.59
C LEU A 10 9.47 -22.85 -11.63
N GLU A 11 10.42 -22.14 -11.02
CA GLU A 11 11.30 -22.68 -9.99
C GLU A 11 10.53 -23.07 -8.75
N ALA A 12 9.55 -22.27 -8.32
CA ALA A 12 8.66 -22.58 -7.22
C ALA A 12 7.90 -23.88 -7.46
N VAL A 13 7.33 -24.05 -8.67
CA VAL A 13 6.66 -25.32 -9.06
C VAL A 13 7.64 -26.50 -8.98
N ARG A 14 8.88 -26.32 -9.44
CA ARG A 14 9.90 -27.37 -9.45
C ARG A 14 10.41 -27.72 -8.05
N SER A 15 10.68 -26.72 -7.21
CA SER A 15 11.21 -26.89 -5.85
C SER A 15 10.11 -27.25 -4.85
N GLY A 16 8.86 -26.98 -5.20
CA GLY A 16 7.71 -27.12 -4.32
C GLY A 16 7.72 -26.10 -3.18
N ARG A 17 8.39 -24.96 -3.34
CA ARG A 17 8.52 -23.91 -2.32
C ARG A 17 8.39 -22.52 -2.93
N ALA A 18 8.12 -21.52 -2.10
CA ALA A 18 8.13 -20.13 -2.52
C ALA A 18 9.57 -19.71 -2.89
N GLU A 19 9.74 -19.03 -4.03
CA GLU A 19 11.04 -18.52 -4.48
C GLU A 19 11.13 -17.01 -4.28
N PRO A 20 12.27 -16.47 -3.82
CA PRO A 20 12.41 -15.04 -3.57
C PRO A 20 12.34 -14.22 -4.87
N LEU A 21 11.55 -13.15 -4.84
CA LEU A 21 11.50 -12.09 -5.84
C LEU A 21 12.20 -10.81 -5.39
N ALA A 22 12.42 -10.67 -4.09
CA ALA A 22 13.10 -9.56 -3.46
C ALA A 22 14.12 -10.06 -2.43
N THR A 23 15.22 -9.32 -2.28
CA THR A 23 16.25 -9.59 -1.27
C THR A 23 16.16 -8.67 -0.06
N VAL A 24 15.41 -7.58 -0.20
CA VAL A 24 15.18 -6.58 0.84
C VAL A 24 13.68 -6.31 0.98
N ARG A 25 13.26 -5.76 2.12
CA ARG A 25 11.88 -5.35 2.34
C ARG A 25 11.64 -3.93 1.84
N HIS A 26 10.75 -3.78 0.87
CA HIS A 26 10.43 -2.49 0.23
C HIS A 26 9.29 -1.71 0.88
N ARG A 27 8.73 -2.24 1.98
CA ARG A 27 7.65 -1.63 2.76
C ARG A 27 8.05 -1.45 4.21
N HIS A 28 7.56 -0.37 4.81
CA HIS A 28 7.79 -0.12 6.23
C HIS A 28 6.98 -1.15 7.00
N LEU A 29 7.53 -1.70 8.09
CA LEU A 29 6.78 -2.53 9.01
C LEU A 29 6.98 -1.95 10.40
N GLY A 30 5.89 -1.45 10.97
CA GLY A 30 5.90 -0.91 12.33
C GLY A 30 6.21 -2.01 13.34
N GLU A 31 6.67 -1.60 14.51
CA GLU A 31 6.88 -2.52 15.64
C GLU A 31 5.54 -3.11 16.10
N ARG A 32 4.51 -2.26 16.17
CA ARG A 32 3.16 -2.59 16.64
C ARG A 32 2.09 -2.18 15.60
N PRO A 33 2.04 -2.85 14.43
CA PRO A 33 1.00 -2.57 13.45
C PRO A 33 -0.35 -3.04 13.97
N MET A 34 -1.41 -2.33 13.60
CA MET A 34 -2.78 -2.77 13.88
C MET A 34 -3.22 -3.77 12.79
N VAL A 35 -3.34 -5.03 13.17
CA VAL A 35 -3.92 -6.06 12.29
C VAL A 35 -5.44 -5.96 12.35
N LEU A 36 -6.09 -6.05 11.18
CA LEU A 36 -7.54 -5.96 11.00
C LEU A 36 -7.99 -7.10 10.09
N VAL A 37 -8.78 -8.04 10.61
CA VAL A 37 -9.42 -9.12 9.82
C VAL A 37 -10.93 -8.85 9.76
N PRO A 38 -11.40 -8.06 8.77
CA PRO A 38 -12.81 -7.74 8.65
C PRO A 38 -13.60 -8.86 7.96
N LEU A 39 -14.87 -9.01 8.34
CA LEU A 39 -15.88 -9.81 7.63
C LEU A 39 -17.09 -8.94 7.27
N ALA A 40 -17.56 -9.13 6.05
CA ALA A 40 -18.81 -8.60 5.55
C ALA A 40 -19.93 -9.62 5.74
N SER A 41 -21.15 -9.13 5.90
CA SER A 41 -22.34 -9.97 5.77
C SER A 41 -22.58 -10.29 4.30
N ALA A 42 -22.89 -11.56 3.98
CA ALA A 42 -23.32 -11.97 2.65
C ALA A 42 -24.68 -11.37 2.23
N ALA A 43 -25.46 -10.83 3.18
CA ALA A 43 -26.82 -10.35 2.92
C ALA A 43 -26.90 -8.94 2.30
N GLN A 44 -25.89 -8.09 2.53
CA GLN A 44 -25.86 -6.72 2.02
C GLN A 44 -24.42 -6.28 1.77
N ASP A 45 -24.13 -5.80 0.56
CA ASP A 45 -22.82 -5.27 0.20
C ASP A 45 -22.38 -4.17 1.18
N GLY A 46 -21.21 -4.35 1.78
CA GLY A 46 -20.63 -3.40 2.71
C GLY A 46 -21.23 -3.41 4.12
N ALA A 47 -22.20 -4.28 4.43
CA ALA A 47 -22.67 -4.45 5.80
C ALA A 47 -21.61 -5.20 6.64
N PRO A 48 -21.17 -4.63 7.78
CA PRO A 48 -20.21 -5.30 8.64
C PRO A 48 -20.85 -6.51 9.33
N LEU A 49 -20.11 -7.61 9.42
CA LEU A 49 -20.45 -8.77 10.24
C LEU A 49 -19.57 -8.83 11.48
N ALA A 50 -18.25 -8.73 11.30
CA ALA A 50 -17.29 -8.78 12.38
C ALA A 50 -15.97 -8.13 12.00
N VAL A 51 -15.16 -7.78 12.99
CA VAL A 51 -13.75 -7.46 12.82
C VAL A 51 -12.97 -8.03 13.98
N LEU A 52 -11.92 -8.81 13.67
CA LEU A 52 -10.90 -9.17 14.63
C LEU A 52 -9.73 -8.19 14.48
N LEU A 53 -9.31 -7.56 15.57
CA LEU A 53 -8.27 -6.55 15.52
C LEU A 53 -7.33 -6.54 16.72
N GLY A 54 -6.17 -5.93 16.55
CA GLY A 54 -5.23 -5.68 17.64
C GLY A 54 -3.79 -5.52 17.17
N THR A 55 -2.92 -5.20 18.12
CA THR A 55 -1.47 -5.06 17.93
C THR A 55 -0.67 -6.19 18.59
N ASP A 56 -1.33 -7.06 19.36
CA ASP A 56 -0.75 -8.21 20.04
C ASP A 56 -1.30 -9.51 19.46
N ARG A 57 -0.39 -10.36 18.94
CA ARG A 57 -0.68 -11.66 18.34
C ARG A 57 -1.54 -12.56 19.24
N GLU A 58 -1.32 -12.53 20.55
CA GLU A 58 -1.95 -13.45 21.51
C GLU A 58 -3.23 -12.88 22.14
N ALA A 59 -3.51 -11.59 21.93
CA ALA A 59 -4.66 -10.91 22.53
C ALA A 59 -5.52 -10.13 21.52
N PRO A 60 -6.07 -10.79 20.47
CA PRO A 60 -6.97 -10.12 19.53
C PRO A 60 -8.31 -9.74 20.18
N ARG A 61 -8.89 -8.63 19.74
CA ARG A 61 -10.22 -8.15 20.10
C ARG A 61 -11.20 -8.41 18.96
N LEU A 62 -12.32 -9.03 19.28
CA LEU A 62 -13.41 -9.29 18.33
C LEU A 62 -14.58 -8.36 18.62
N HIS A 63 -15.00 -7.61 17.60
CA HIS A 63 -16.29 -6.94 17.54
C HIS A 63 -17.15 -7.63 16.49
N LEU A 64 -18.46 -7.76 16.74
CA LEU A 64 -19.40 -8.41 15.83
C LEU A 64 -20.76 -7.74 15.84
N VAL A 65 -21.52 -7.93 14.76
CA VAL A 65 -22.92 -7.51 14.65
C VAL A 65 -23.79 -8.77 14.75
N PRO A 66 -24.48 -9.02 15.88
CA PRO A 66 -25.23 -10.27 16.07
C PRO A 66 -26.36 -10.46 15.04
N GLN A 67 -26.93 -9.36 14.53
CA GLN A 67 -27.93 -9.34 13.46
C GLN A 67 -27.57 -8.22 12.48
N PRO A 68 -26.88 -8.52 11.35
CA PRO A 68 -26.38 -7.53 10.40
C PRO A 68 -27.44 -6.59 9.80
N LEU A 69 -28.70 -7.01 9.76
CA LEU A 69 -29.81 -6.18 9.26
C LEU A 69 -30.25 -5.10 10.27
N ASN A 70 -29.91 -5.26 11.55
CA ASN A 70 -30.28 -4.29 12.59
C ASN A 70 -29.34 -3.07 12.55
N ARG A 71 -29.93 -1.88 12.38
CA ARG A 71 -29.20 -0.60 12.28
C ARG A 71 -28.56 -0.17 13.61
N GLU A 72 -29.21 -0.44 14.73
CA GLU A 72 -28.70 -0.08 16.08
C GLU A 72 -27.45 -0.91 16.39
N LEU A 73 -27.52 -2.23 16.20
CA LEU A 73 -26.37 -3.13 16.42
C LEU A 73 -25.19 -2.82 15.48
N ARG A 74 -25.46 -2.37 14.24
CA ARG A 74 -24.41 -1.88 13.34
C ARG A 74 -23.74 -0.63 13.88
N THR A 75 -24.50 0.31 14.44
CA THR A 75 -23.93 1.51 15.07
C THR A 75 -23.10 1.15 16.31
N GLU A 76 -23.60 0.26 17.17
CA GLU A 76 -22.85 -0.23 18.34
C GLU A 76 -21.52 -0.86 17.94
N PHE A 77 -21.51 -1.72 16.91
CA PHE A 77 -20.29 -2.29 16.35
C PHE A 77 -19.32 -1.21 15.84
N LEU A 78 -19.81 -0.21 15.10
CA LEU A 78 -18.97 0.86 14.58
C LEU A 78 -18.38 1.73 15.69
N THR A 79 -19.14 1.96 16.77
CA THR A 79 -18.65 2.64 17.96
C THR A 79 -17.56 1.83 18.65
N ALA A 80 -17.79 0.53 18.89
CA ALA A 80 -16.79 -0.35 19.50
C ALA A 80 -15.51 -0.46 18.65
N PHE A 81 -15.66 -0.52 17.32
CA PHE A 81 -14.51 -0.50 16.42
C PHE A 81 -13.74 0.84 16.49
N ALA A 82 -14.46 1.97 16.53
CA ALA A 82 -13.84 3.27 16.72
C ALA A 82 -13.13 3.39 18.07
N ASP A 83 -13.66 2.78 19.12
CA ASP A 83 -13.10 2.81 20.47
C ASP A 83 -11.80 2.03 20.63
N ASP A 84 -11.52 1.06 19.76
CA ASP A 84 -10.20 0.42 19.71
C ASP A 84 -9.26 1.09 18.68
N LEU A 85 -9.77 1.49 17.51
CA LEU A 85 -8.91 2.05 16.46
C LEU A 85 -8.45 3.48 16.76
N LEU A 86 -9.35 4.38 17.19
CA LEU A 86 -8.98 5.79 17.39
C LEU A 86 -7.93 5.98 18.49
N PRO A 87 -8.00 5.31 19.66
CA PRO A 87 -6.93 5.38 20.66
C PRO A 87 -5.60 4.81 20.17
N TYR A 88 -5.59 3.89 19.20
CA TYR A 88 -4.35 3.45 18.57
C TYR A 88 -3.71 4.54 17.71
N LEU A 89 -4.51 5.40 17.04
CA LEU A 89 -4.00 6.49 16.19
C LEU A 89 -3.52 7.71 17.00
N GLU A 90 -4.13 7.96 18.15
CA GLU A 90 -3.92 9.18 18.95
C GLU A 90 -2.44 9.43 19.33
N PRO A 91 -1.66 8.45 19.82
CA PRO A 91 -0.25 8.68 20.15
C PRO A 91 0.58 9.20 18.96
N PHE A 92 0.34 8.67 17.76
CA PHE A 92 1.02 9.11 16.54
C PHE A 92 0.66 10.54 16.16
N ALA A 93 -0.59 10.96 16.41
CA ALA A 93 -1.04 12.32 16.12
C ALA A 93 -0.40 13.36 17.06
N THR A 94 -0.11 12.96 18.30
CA THR A 94 0.46 13.84 19.34
C THR A 94 1.98 13.92 19.34
N ALA A 95 2.68 12.84 18.95
CA ALA A 95 4.13 12.82 18.91
C ALA A 95 4.63 13.52 17.65
N THR A 96 5.13 14.75 17.77
CA THR A 96 5.64 15.54 16.64
C THR A 96 7.11 15.93 16.82
N GLU A 97 7.76 16.19 15.70
CA GLU A 97 9.08 16.79 15.62
C GLU A 97 9.07 18.01 14.69
N PRO A 98 9.82 19.07 15.03
CA PRO A 98 9.95 20.24 14.18
C PRO A 98 10.84 19.91 12.98
N VAL A 99 10.36 20.20 11.78
CA VAL A 99 11.11 20.07 10.53
C VAL A 99 11.20 21.44 9.86
N GLU A 100 12.43 21.86 9.55
CA GLU A 100 12.67 23.08 8.79
C GLU A 100 12.31 22.86 7.32
N GLY A 101 11.41 23.69 6.82
CA GLY A 101 11.02 23.77 5.42
C GLY A 101 11.31 25.15 4.84
N THR A 102 11.23 25.26 3.52
CA THR A 102 11.26 26.55 2.83
C THR A 102 9.94 26.78 2.13
N GLU A 103 9.30 27.90 2.41
CA GLU A 103 8.10 28.35 1.72
C GLU A 103 8.42 29.58 0.88
N LYS A 104 7.80 29.69 -0.29
CA LYS A 104 7.90 30.91 -1.09
C LYS A 104 6.82 31.87 -0.63
N ASP A 105 7.21 33.06 -0.25
CA ASP A 105 6.28 34.14 0.01
C ASP A 105 5.47 34.44 -1.27
N PRO A 106 4.13 34.39 -1.22
CA PRO A 106 3.29 34.56 -2.40
C PRO A 106 3.34 35.98 -2.99
N VAL A 107 3.80 36.98 -2.22
CA VAL A 107 3.91 38.39 -2.63
C VAL A 107 5.32 38.72 -3.10
N THR A 108 6.35 38.31 -2.34
CA THR A 108 7.74 38.69 -2.64
C THR A 108 8.50 37.64 -3.46
N GLY A 109 8.03 36.39 -3.47
CA GLY A 109 8.70 35.26 -4.11
C GLY A 109 9.97 34.79 -3.40
N GLU A 110 10.35 35.43 -2.28
CA GLU A 110 11.50 35.05 -1.48
C GLU A 110 11.24 33.74 -0.72
N LYS A 111 12.31 32.97 -0.48
CA LYS A 111 12.24 31.74 0.29
C LYS A 111 12.42 32.08 1.77
N THR A 112 11.38 31.85 2.56
CA THR A 112 11.41 32.01 4.00
C THR A 112 11.50 30.64 4.66
N THR A 113 12.37 30.51 5.67
CA THR A 113 12.44 29.29 6.48
C THR A 113 11.21 29.23 7.37
N VAL A 114 10.45 28.15 7.26
CA VAL A 114 9.27 27.87 8.09
C VAL A 114 9.50 26.58 8.85
N VAL A 115 9.14 26.56 10.13
CA VAL A 115 9.16 25.33 10.92
C VAL A 115 7.78 24.70 10.84
N ARG A 116 7.73 23.45 10.38
CA ARG A 116 6.50 22.65 10.31
C ARG A 116 6.59 21.52 11.33
N GLU A 117 5.45 21.14 11.88
CA GLU A 117 5.38 19.95 12.73
C GLU A 117 5.15 18.71 11.86
N LEU A 118 6.02 17.72 11.97
CA LEU A 118 5.87 16.41 11.36
C LEU A 118 5.56 15.39 12.47
N CYS A 119 4.55 14.53 12.30
CA CYS A 119 4.38 13.41 13.22
C CYS A 119 5.66 12.56 13.24
N ALA A 120 6.20 12.28 14.43
CA ALA A 120 7.43 11.52 14.63
C ALA A 120 7.36 10.13 14.00
N ASP A 121 6.15 9.54 13.96
CA ASP A 121 5.86 8.30 13.26
C ASP A 121 4.42 8.31 12.72
N ALA A 122 4.00 7.26 12.02
CA ALA A 122 2.64 7.10 11.51
C ALA A 122 2.05 5.72 11.83
N PRO A 123 0.72 5.62 12.03
CA PRO A 123 0.05 4.34 12.27
C PRO A 123 0.10 3.46 11.02
N GLN A 124 0.21 2.15 11.23
CA GLN A 124 0.18 1.16 10.15
C GLN A 124 -0.94 0.15 10.38
N LEU A 125 -1.77 -0.04 9.35
CA LEU A 125 -2.83 -1.03 9.31
C LEU A 125 -2.45 -2.20 8.40
N LEU A 126 -2.69 -3.43 8.84
CA LEU A 126 -2.51 -4.65 8.06
C LEU A 126 -3.84 -5.37 7.90
N VAL A 127 -4.18 -5.74 6.68
CA VAL A 127 -5.35 -6.59 6.38
C VAL A 127 -4.89 -7.87 5.67
N PRO A 128 -5.64 -8.97 5.69
CA PRO A 128 -5.19 -10.21 5.07
C PRO A 128 -5.00 -10.08 3.56
N ASN A 129 -5.94 -9.45 2.86
CA ASN A 129 -5.94 -9.34 1.41
C ASN A 129 -6.56 -8.03 0.91
N ALA A 130 -6.55 -7.83 -0.41
CA ALA A 130 -7.12 -6.63 -1.05
C ALA A 130 -8.64 -6.48 -0.84
N GLY A 131 -9.36 -7.59 -0.59
CA GLY A 131 -10.77 -7.55 -0.21
C GLY A 131 -10.98 -6.81 1.12
N GLY A 132 -10.09 -7.00 2.09
CA GLY A 132 -10.11 -6.29 3.37
C GLY A 132 -9.98 -4.77 3.18
N VAL A 133 -9.05 -4.32 2.33
CA VAL A 133 -8.91 -2.89 1.96
C VAL A 133 -10.21 -2.35 1.38
N ARG A 134 -10.81 -3.08 0.43
CA ARG A 134 -12.08 -2.68 -0.20
C ARG A 134 -13.22 -2.60 0.82
N HIS A 135 -13.31 -3.53 1.76
CA HIS A 135 -14.34 -3.51 2.79
C HIS A 135 -14.18 -2.32 3.74
N LEU A 136 -12.95 -2.02 4.19
CA LEU A 136 -12.67 -0.83 4.99
C LEU A 136 -13.03 0.47 4.23
N ALA A 137 -12.83 0.51 2.91
CA ALA A 137 -13.21 1.66 2.09
C ALA A 137 -14.74 1.86 2.03
N LEU A 138 -15.51 0.77 1.97
CA LEU A 138 -16.98 0.82 2.06
C LEU A 138 -17.43 1.32 3.45
N LEU A 139 -16.83 0.82 4.53
CA LEU A 139 -17.11 1.30 5.88
C LEU A 139 -16.78 2.79 6.04
N GLY A 140 -15.62 3.23 5.54
CA GLY A 140 -15.22 4.64 5.53
C GLY A 140 -16.24 5.53 4.81
N ARG A 141 -16.73 5.08 3.64
CA ARG A 141 -17.78 5.78 2.87
C ARG A 141 -19.12 5.82 3.60
N ALA A 142 -19.52 4.72 4.23
CA ALA A 142 -20.81 4.62 4.93
C ALA A 142 -20.87 5.43 6.23
N THR A 143 -19.73 5.81 6.79
CA THR A 143 -19.64 6.41 8.14
C THR A 143 -19.17 7.86 8.15
N ARG A 144 -18.29 8.31 7.24
CA ARG A 144 -17.65 9.63 7.34
C ARG A 144 -18.58 10.84 7.30
N PHE A 145 -19.80 10.69 6.79
CA PHE A 145 -20.82 11.73 6.69
C PHE A 145 -21.96 11.57 7.70
N ARG A 146 -21.83 10.64 8.67
CA ARG A 146 -22.85 10.44 9.69
C ARG A 146 -22.95 11.68 10.56
N ARG A 147 -24.17 12.22 10.66
CA ARG A 147 -24.45 13.35 11.54
C ARG A 147 -24.42 12.92 12.99
N THR A 148 -24.01 13.82 13.85
CA THR A 148 -23.80 13.66 15.27
C THR A 148 -24.75 14.59 16.04
N ALA A 149 -24.89 14.35 17.33
CA ALA A 149 -25.71 15.20 18.20
C ALA A 149 -25.19 16.65 18.30
N ALA A 150 -23.94 16.91 17.90
CA ALA A 150 -23.33 18.23 17.91
C ALA A 150 -23.58 19.02 16.62
N ASP A 151 -24.10 18.39 15.56
CA ASP A 151 -24.36 19.07 14.29
C ASP A 151 -25.58 20.02 14.40
N PRO A 152 -25.66 21.10 13.60
CA PRO A 152 -26.80 22.02 13.61
C PRO A 152 -28.14 21.35 13.28
N ASP A 153 -28.12 20.28 12.49
CA ASP A 153 -29.28 19.44 12.17
C ASP A 153 -28.91 17.95 12.35
N PRO A 154 -28.92 17.44 13.59
CA PRO A 154 -28.50 16.07 13.91
C PRO A 154 -29.35 14.97 13.24
N GLY A 155 -30.56 15.30 12.81
CA GLY A 155 -31.56 14.32 12.39
C GLY A 155 -32.11 13.46 13.55
N PRO A 156 -33.00 12.50 13.26
CA PRO A 156 -33.70 11.70 14.28
C PRO A 156 -32.81 10.65 14.97
N TYR A 157 -31.72 10.22 14.32
CA TYR A 157 -30.82 9.17 14.82
C TYR A 157 -29.36 9.61 14.69
N PRO A 158 -28.88 10.53 15.54
CA PRO A 158 -27.51 10.99 15.49
C PRO A 158 -26.53 9.86 15.86
N ALA A 159 -25.45 9.74 15.10
CA ALA A 159 -24.37 8.82 15.40
C ALA A 159 -23.44 9.37 16.49
N PRO A 160 -22.80 8.52 17.30
CA PRO A 160 -21.72 8.93 18.19
C PRO A 160 -20.58 9.59 17.38
N ALA A 161 -20.00 10.68 17.89
CA ALA A 161 -19.00 11.49 17.15
C ALA A 161 -17.76 10.70 16.69
N ARG A 162 -17.44 9.59 17.37
CA ARG A 162 -16.35 8.68 17.01
C ARG A 162 -16.60 7.92 15.70
N VAL A 163 -17.86 7.68 15.33
CA VAL A 163 -18.22 6.94 14.11
C VAL A 163 -17.87 7.71 12.82
N PRO A 164 -18.25 8.98 12.63
CA PRO A 164 -17.80 9.73 11.45
C PRO A 164 -16.29 9.98 11.48
N LEU A 165 -15.67 10.17 12.66
CA LEU A 165 -14.22 10.29 12.76
C LEU A 165 -13.49 9.02 12.30
N LEU A 166 -13.95 7.83 12.72
CA LEU A 166 -13.51 6.54 12.20
C LEU A 166 -13.62 6.51 10.67
N GLY A 167 -14.77 6.93 10.13
CA GLY A 167 -15.00 6.95 8.69
C GLY A 167 -14.01 7.81 7.91
N ARG A 168 -13.64 8.98 8.46
CA ARG A 168 -12.66 9.89 7.86
C ARG A 168 -11.26 9.26 7.85
N TRP A 169 -10.85 8.62 8.95
CA TRP A 169 -9.58 7.90 9.03
C TRP A 169 -9.53 6.69 8.09
N LEU A 170 -10.55 5.83 8.08
CA LEU A 170 -10.61 4.69 7.16
C LEU A 170 -10.54 5.15 5.70
N THR A 171 -11.23 6.25 5.36
CA THR A 171 -11.15 6.84 4.02
C THR A 171 -9.72 7.23 3.68
N HIS A 172 -9.01 7.92 4.58
CA HIS A 172 -7.61 8.27 4.39
C HIS A 172 -6.73 7.02 4.18
N PHE A 173 -6.78 6.03 5.08
CA PHE A 173 -5.97 4.80 4.93
C PHE A 173 -6.24 4.07 3.61
N THR A 174 -7.50 4.00 3.17
CA THR A 174 -7.86 3.31 1.92
C THR A 174 -7.51 4.11 0.66
N ASP A 175 -7.46 5.45 0.75
CA ASP A 175 -6.89 6.29 -0.30
C ASP A 175 -5.37 6.08 -0.39
N ARG A 176 -4.70 5.93 0.75
CA ARG A 176 -3.25 5.67 0.85
C ARG A 176 -2.87 4.28 0.36
N ALA A 177 -3.71 3.26 0.58
CA ALA A 177 -3.51 1.93 0.01
C ALA A 177 -3.46 1.91 -1.53
N GLN A 178 -4.00 2.94 -2.21
CA GLN A 178 -3.92 3.10 -3.67
C GLN A 178 -2.68 3.86 -4.13
N VAL A 179 -1.88 4.41 -3.22
CA VAL A 179 -0.66 5.14 -3.56
C VAL A 179 0.52 4.17 -3.55
N PRO A 180 1.20 3.97 -4.70
CA PRO A 180 2.37 3.11 -4.77
C PRO A 180 3.43 3.51 -3.74
N GLY A 181 4.03 2.52 -3.08
CA GLY A 181 5.07 2.75 -2.07
C GLY A 181 4.54 3.04 -0.67
N SER A 182 3.26 3.42 -0.52
CA SER A 182 2.68 3.66 0.80
C SER A 182 2.65 2.39 1.64
N SER A 183 2.87 2.56 2.93
CA SER A 183 2.91 1.54 3.97
C SER A 183 1.86 1.76 5.06
N LEU A 184 0.93 2.71 4.90
CA LEU A 184 -0.09 3.03 5.92
C LEU A 184 -1.21 1.98 6.03
N LEU A 185 -1.59 1.34 4.92
CA LEU A 185 -2.55 0.23 4.90
C LEU A 185 -2.10 -0.80 3.88
N LEU A 186 -1.73 -2.00 4.33
CA LEU A 186 -1.14 -3.03 3.49
C LEU A 186 -1.95 -4.34 3.52
N PRO A 187 -2.30 -4.91 2.35
CA PRO A 187 -2.79 -6.28 2.26
C PRO A 187 -1.63 -7.28 2.33
N MET A 188 -1.69 -8.23 3.27
CA MET A 188 -0.63 -9.22 3.49
C MET A 188 -0.37 -10.08 2.26
N THR A 189 -1.41 -10.56 1.56
CA THR A 189 -1.24 -11.33 0.33
C THR A 189 -0.46 -10.58 -0.75
N GLY A 190 -0.74 -9.27 -0.87
CA GLY A 190 -0.01 -8.38 -1.78
C GLY A 190 1.42 -8.13 -1.35
N LEU A 191 1.70 -8.05 -0.04
CA LEU A 191 3.07 -7.93 0.46
C LEU A 191 3.88 -9.19 0.16
N LEU A 192 3.35 -10.37 0.47
CA LEU A 192 4.03 -11.65 0.22
C LEU A 192 4.29 -11.86 -1.27
N ALA A 193 3.29 -11.62 -2.13
CA ALA A 193 3.42 -11.75 -3.58
C ALA A 193 4.46 -10.79 -4.21
N ARG A 194 4.79 -9.68 -3.53
CA ARG A 194 5.86 -8.78 -3.98
C ARG A 194 7.26 -9.28 -3.66
N HIS A 195 7.41 -10.11 -2.62
CA HIS A 195 8.71 -10.56 -2.14
C HIS A 195 9.00 -12.01 -2.49
N TRP A 196 7.96 -12.82 -2.77
CA TRP A 196 8.10 -14.22 -3.16
C TRP A 196 7.12 -14.60 -4.27
N ALA A 197 7.59 -15.46 -5.16
CA ALA A 197 6.80 -16.15 -6.16
C ALA A 197 6.35 -17.50 -5.62
N THR A 198 5.07 -17.82 -5.80
CA THR A 198 4.54 -19.18 -5.62
C THR A 198 4.32 -19.83 -7.00
N GLY A 199 4.09 -21.15 -7.03
CA GLY A 199 3.64 -21.81 -8.26
C GLY A 199 2.18 -21.51 -8.63
N GLN A 200 1.45 -20.78 -7.77
CA GLN A 200 0.03 -20.48 -7.93
C GLN A 200 -0.18 -19.23 -8.78
N SER A 201 -1.38 -19.08 -9.32
CA SER A 201 -1.84 -17.85 -9.96
C SER A 201 -2.01 -16.71 -8.96
N MET A 202 -2.01 -15.47 -9.46
CA MET A 202 -2.27 -14.28 -8.63
C MET A 202 -3.64 -14.29 -7.94
N LEU A 203 -4.60 -15.04 -8.49
CA LEU A 203 -5.93 -15.19 -7.92
C LEU A 203 -5.92 -16.15 -6.73
N GLU A 204 -5.27 -17.30 -6.86
CA GLU A 204 -5.07 -18.29 -5.79
C GLU A 204 -4.23 -17.69 -4.64
N ASP A 205 -3.24 -16.85 -4.96
CA ASP A 205 -2.47 -16.11 -3.94
C ASP A 205 -3.32 -15.13 -3.10
N GLN A 206 -4.59 -14.88 -3.44
CA GLN A 206 -5.51 -14.14 -2.55
C GLN A 206 -5.98 -14.96 -1.33
N HIS A 207 -5.77 -16.28 -1.34
CA HIS A 207 -5.96 -17.13 -0.18
C HIS A 207 -4.69 -17.15 0.67
N LEU A 208 -4.66 -16.33 1.74
CA LEU A 208 -3.44 -16.09 2.51
C LEU A 208 -2.80 -17.38 3.08
N ALA A 209 -3.61 -18.31 3.60
CA ALA A 209 -3.10 -19.58 4.11
C ALA A 209 -2.47 -20.44 3.00
N ALA A 210 -3.05 -20.42 1.80
CA ALA A 210 -2.55 -21.18 0.65
C ALA A 210 -1.21 -20.62 0.18
N GLN A 211 -1.10 -19.29 0.09
CA GLN A 211 0.15 -18.60 -0.23
C GLN A 211 1.25 -18.91 0.81
N LEU A 212 0.94 -18.82 2.10
CA LEU A 212 1.90 -19.12 3.18
C LEU A 212 2.36 -20.58 3.18
N ALA A 213 1.52 -21.51 2.72
CA ALA A 213 1.86 -22.93 2.64
C ALA A 213 3.07 -23.23 1.73
N TRP A 214 3.39 -22.34 0.78
CA TRP A 214 4.57 -22.46 -0.07
C TRP A 214 5.89 -22.16 0.66
N HIS A 215 5.88 -21.38 1.73
CA HIS A 215 7.11 -21.02 2.45
C HIS A 215 7.65 -22.18 3.28
N HIS A 216 6.76 -22.85 4.00
CA HIS A 216 7.09 -23.97 4.89
C HIS A 216 6.05 -25.09 4.75
N PRO A 217 6.03 -25.81 3.61
CA PRO A 217 5.10 -26.91 3.44
C PRO A 217 5.36 -28.00 4.49
N PRO A 218 4.31 -28.67 5.02
CA PRO A 218 4.49 -29.78 5.94
C PRO A 218 5.39 -30.88 5.36
N GLN A 219 6.05 -31.63 6.24
CA GLN A 219 6.97 -32.68 5.81
C GLN A 219 6.28 -33.69 4.88
N GLY A 220 6.88 -33.91 3.70
CA GLY A 220 6.37 -34.85 2.71
C GLY A 220 5.38 -34.25 1.70
N LEU A 221 5.00 -32.98 1.86
CA LEU A 221 4.14 -32.25 0.92
C LEU A 221 4.94 -31.21 0.14
N THR A 222 4.52 -30.96 -1.10
CA THR A 222 4.94 -29.78 -1.86
C THR A 222 4.11 -28.57 -1.45
N GLY A 223 4.59 -27.36 -1.76
CA GLY A 223 3.83 -26.12 -1.59
C GLY A 223 2.46 -26.16 -2.26
N ALA A 224 2.37 -26.73 -3.47
CA ALA A 224 1.10 -26.89 -4.17
C ALA A 224 0.11 -27.80 -3.41
N GLN A 225 0.58 -28.95 -2.90
CA GLN A 225 -0.27 -29.86 -2.12
C GLN A 225 -0.68 -29.25 -0.78
N ALA A 226 0.24 -28.54 -0.12
CA ALA A 226 -0.04 -27.86 1.13
C ALA A 226 -1.02 -26.69 0.95
N ALA A 227 -0.93 -25.97 -0.17
CA ALA A 227 -1.86 -24.92 -0.55
C ALA A 227 -3.26 -25.48 -0.84
N GLU A 228 -3.35 -26.55 -1.64
CA GLU A 228 -4.62 -27.24 -1.92
C GLU A 228 -5.28 -27.73 -0.62
N LEU A 229 -4.50 -28.30 0.32
CA LEU A 229 -5.01 -28.68 1.63
C LEU A 229 -5.53 -27.46 2.41
N ALA A 230 -4.79 -26.35 2.43
CA ALA A 230 -5.23 -25.14 3.10
C ALA A 230 -6.55 -24.59 2.52
N GLU A 231 -6.84 -24.80 1.24
CA GLU A 231 -8.08 -24.33 0.61
C GLU A 231 -9.26 -25.30 0.80
N THR A 232 -8.97 -26.60 0.95
CA THR A 232 -9.99 -27.67 0.83
C THR A 232 -10.25 -28.45 2.11
N GLU A 233 -9.31 -28.43 3.06
CA GLU A 233 -9.42 -29.20 4.29
C GLU A 233 -10.62 -28.74 5.11
N ARG A 234 -11.42 -29.73 5.53
CA ARG A 234 -12.61 -29.51 6.34
C ARG A 234 -12.57 -30.36 7.59
N ASP A 235 -13.10 -29.82 8.67
CA ASP A 235 -13.27 -30.53 9.93
C ASP A 235 -14.40 -31.58 9.86
N GLU A 236 -14.62 -32.29 10.97
CA GLU A 236 -15.67 -33.30 11.10
C GLU A 236 -17.11 -32.74 10.92
N HIS A 237 -17.27 -31.42 11.04
CA HIS A 237 -18.53 -30.71 10.83
C HIS A 237 -18.64 -30.12 9.42
N GLY A 238 -17.68 -30.41 8.54
CA GLY A 238 -17.65 -29.96 7.16
C GLY A 238 -17.31 -28.48 7.00
N GLN A 239 -16.72 -27.82 8.01
CA GLN A 239 -16.26 -26.43 7.95
C GLN A 239 -14.80 -26.36 7.52
N LEU A 240 -14.42 -25.34 6.74
CA LEU A 240 -13.02 -25.14 6.35
C LEU A 240 -12.14 -24.89 7.58
N THR A 241 -10.99 -25.56 7.65
CA THR A 241 -9.99 -25.32 8.72
C THR A 241 -9.28 -23.98 8.54
N HIS A 242 -9.09 -23.57 7.28
CA HIS A 242 -8.62 -22.26 6.85
C HIS A 242 -9.67 -21.63 5.93
N PRO A 243 -10.68 -20.93 6.48
CA PRO A 243 -11.68 -20.25 5.67
C PRO A 243 -11.07 -19.08 4.89
N PRO A 244 -11.77 -18.55 3.87
CA PRO A 244 -11.31 -17.38 3.14
C PRO A 244 -10.88 -16.25 4.07
N ALA A 245 -9.77 -15.59 3.75
CA ALA A 245 -9.13 -14.58 4.60
C ALA A 245 -9.90 -13.24 4.72
N GLY A 246 -11.23 -13.28 4.57
CA GLY A 246 -12.14 -12.14 4.54
C GLY A 246 -12.07 -11.34 3.23
N PRO A 247 -12.97 -10.36 3.04
CA PRO A 247 -14.14 -10.08 3.88
C PRO A 247 -15.29 -11.05 3.64
N ALA A 248 -15.20 -11.93 2.64
CA ALA A 248 -16.20 -12.96 2.39
C ALA A 248 -16.06 -14.15 3.36
N THR A 249 -17.17 -14.84 3.58
CA THR A 249 -17.31 -16.05 4.39
C THR A 249 -17.49 -17.29 3.50
N ASP A 250 -17.23 -18.49 4.03
CA ASP A 250 -17.56 -19.76 3.34
C ASP A 250 -19.09 -19.93 3.30
N PRO A 251 -19.71 -20.16 2.12
CA PRO A 251 -21.16 -20.37 2.02
C PRO A 251 -21.69 -21.49 2.93
N ARG A 252 -20.89 -22.54 3.18
CA ARG A 252 -21.30 -23.60 4.12
C ARG A 252 -21.30 -23.14 5.58
N PHE A 253 -20.35 -22.29 5.97
CA PHE A 253 -20.36 -21.65 7.28
C PHE A 253 -21.60 -20.76 7.43
N ASP A 254 -21.89 -19.97 6.39
CA ASP A 254 -23.07 -19.09 6.39
C ASP A 254 -24.37 -19.88 6.57
N GLU A 255 -24.57 -20.93 5.77
CA GLU A 255 -25.79 -21.74 5.77
C GLU A 255 -25.93 -22.58 7.05
N LYS A 256 -24.85 -23.25 7.48
CA LYS A 256 -24.93 -24.30 8.52
C LYS A 256 -24.63 -23.80 9.93
N VAL A 257 -23.91 -22.69 10.08
CA VAL A 257 -23.46 -22.18 11.38
C VAL A 257 -24.02 -20.78 11.64
N LEU A 258 -23.73 -19.82 10.76
CA LEU A 258 -24.03 -18.42 11.00
C LEU A 258 -25.54 -18.13 10.98
N ALA A 259 -26.26 -18.53 9.92
CA ALA A 259 -27.70 -18.26 9.82
C ALA A 259 -28.50 -18.90 10.98
N PRO A 260 -28.25 -20.17 11.36
CA PRO A 260 -28.89 -20.76 12.53
C PRO A 260 -28.54 -20.05 13.84
N ALA A 261 -27.32 -19.54 14.00
CA ALA A 261 -26.93 -18.79 15.20
C ALA A 261 -27.64 -17.42 15.28
N ILE A 262 -27.76 -16.71 14.15
CA ILE A 262 -28.54 -15.47 14.05
C ILE A 262 -30.02 -15.73 14.34
N ALA A 263 -30.61 -16.79 13.78
CA ALA A 263 -32.01 -17.14 14.02
C ALA A 263 -32.30 -17.42 15.50
N ARG A 264 -31.36 -18.07 16.22
CA ARG A 264 -31.48 -18.29 17.67
C ARG A 264 -31.37 -16.98 18.46
N PHE A 265 -30.48 -16.08 18.06
CA PHE A 265 -30.41 -14.73 18.62
C PHE A 265 -31.72 -13.95 18.44
N ASP A 266 -32.30 -13.97 17.24
CA ASP A 266 -33.58 -13.29 16.96
C ASP A 266 -34.75 -13.89 17.76
N ALA A 267 -34.78 -15.23 17.90
CA ALA A 267 -35.76 -15.92 18.74
C ALA A 267 -35.61 -15.53 20.22
N ALA A 268 -34.38 -15.50 20.74
CA ALA A 268 -34.10 -15.07 22.11
C ALA A 268 -34.53 -13.61 22.36
N LEU A 269 -34.29 -12.71 21.40
CA LEU A 269 -34.78 -11.32 21.49
C LEU A 269 -36.30 -11.23 21.53
N THR A 270 -36.99 -12.05 20.73
CA THR A 270 -38.45 -12.09 20.68
C THR A 270 -39.03 -12.56 22.01
N VAL A 271 -38.50 -13.65 22.57
CA VAL A 271 -38.92 -14.19 23.88
C VAL A 271 -38.64 -13.19 25.00
N ARG A 272 -37.46 -12.54 25.00
CA ARG A 272 -37.11 -11.50 25.98
C ARG A 272 -38.09 -10.33 25.96
N ARG A 273 -38.48 -9.85 24.76
CA ARG A 273 -39.48 -8.78 24.61
C ARG A 273 -40.87 -9.19 25.11
N GLN A 274 -41.21 -10.47 25.02
CA GLN A 274 -42.47 -11.02 25.49
C GLN A 274 -42.46 -11.41 26.99
N GLY A 275 -41.33 -11.26 27.68
CA GLY A 275 -41.18 -11.63 29.09
C GLY A 275 -41.24 -13.15 29.36
N GLY A 276 -41.02 -13.97 28.33
CA GLY A 276 -41.07 -15.43 28.45
C GLY A 276 -39.74 -16.05 28.92
N PRO A 277 -39.74 -17.28 29.44
CA PRO A 277 -38.53 -18.03 29.72
C PRO A 277 -37.93 -18.55 28.39
N GLY A 278 -36.72 -18.11 28.05
CA GLY A 278 -36.00 -18.51 26.84
C GLY A 278 -34.49 -18.56 27.04
N GLU A 279 -33.76 -18.94 25.98
CA GLU A 279 -32.29 -18.87 26.00
C GLU A 279 -31.86 -17.41 26.24
N PRO A 280 -30.91 -17.13 27.16
CA PRO A 280 -30.42 -15.78 27.39
C PRO A 280 -29.79 -15.19 26.12
N VAL A 281 -30.13 -13.94 25.78
CA VAL A 281 -29.59 -13.25 24.60
C VAL A 281 -28.06 -13.21 24.63
N GLU A 282 -27.50 -13.00 25.81
CA GLU A 282 -26.06 -12.95 26.08
C GLU A 282 -25.39 -14.29 25.70
N ARG A 283 -26.05 -15.41 25.98
CA ARG A 283 -25.54 -16.74 25.59
C ARG A 283 -25.55 -16.94 24.08
N CYS A 284 -26.56 -16.44 23.37
CA CYS A 284 -26.60 -16.49 21.90
C CYS A 284 -25.48 -15.62 21.30
N VAL A 285 -25.21 -14.44 21.87
CA VAL A 285 -24.11 -13.56 21.45
C VAL A 285 -22.76 -14.23 21.68
N GLU A 286 -22.54 -14.89 22.82
CA GLU A 286 -21.30 -15.63 23.09
C GLU A 286 -21.08 -16.80 22.14
N GLN A 287 -22.14 -17.49 21.72
CA GLN A 287 -22.04 -18.54 20.71
C GLN A 287 -21.69 -17.99 19.32
N LEU A 288 -22.27 -16.85 18.93
CA LEU A 288 -21.90 -16.14 17.71
C LEU A 288 -20.44 -15.68 17.76
N ARG A 289 -20.01 -15.12 18.90
CA ARG A 289 -18.62 -14.74 19.17
C ARG A 289 -17.68 -15.93 18.99
N ALA A 290 -17.99 -17.07 19.60
CA ALA A 290 -17.18 -18.28 19.49
C ALA A 290 -17.09 -18.79 18.04
N ALA A 291 -18.22 -18.84 17.32
CA ALA A 291 -18.26 -19.28 15.93
C ALA A 291 -17.45 -18.37 14.99
N LEU A 292 -17.60 -17.05 15.13
CA LEU A 292 -16.85 -16.06 14.34
C LEU A 292 -15.36 -16.08 14.69
N LEU A 293 -15.02 -16.21 15.97
CA LEU A 293 -13.63 -16.28 16.41
C LEU A 293 -12.94 -17.54 15.84
N ALA A 294 -13.63 -18.68 15.80
CA ALA A 294 -13.10 -19.92 15.23
C ALA A 294 -12.68 -19.77 13.76
N ILE A 295 -13.43 -19.02 12.95
CA ILE A 295 -13.09 -18.78 11.53
C ILE A 295 -12.09 -17.64 11.33
N LEU A 296 -12.03 -16.67 12.25
CA LEU A 296 -11.14 -15.51 12.13
C LEU A 296 -9.71 -15.77 12.64
N LEU A 297 -9.56 -16.60 13.66
CA LEU A 297 -8.26 -16.88 14.29
C LEU A 297 -7.21 -17.51 13.36
N PRO A 298 -7.54 -18.44 12.45
CA PRO A 298 -6.58 -18.95 11.48
C PRO A 298 -5.97 -17.83 10.63
N THR A 299 -6.82 -17.00 10.02
CA THR A 299 -6.39 -15.85 9.20
C THR A 299 -5.60 -14.83 10.02
N TRP A 300 -6.01 -14.56 11.26
CA TRP A 300 -5.25 -13.70 12.19
C TRP A 300 -3.82 -14.18 12.38
N ARG A 301 -3.64 -15.47 12.69
CA ARG A 301 -2.33 -16.09 12.85
C ARG A 301 -1.53 -16.04 11.55
N ASP A 302 -2.19 -16.23 10.41
CA ASP A 302 -1.57 -16.12 9.08
C ASP A 302 -1.02 -14.73 8.80
N VAL A 303 -1.74 -13.66 9.15
CA VAL A 303 -1.21 -12.29 8.99
C VAL A 303 0.07 -12.11 9.82
N TRP A 304 0.09 -12.57 11.07
CA TRP A 304 1.30 -12.50 11.89
C TRP A 304 2.44 -13.36 11.35
N ARG A 305 2.15 -14.56 10.84
CA ARG A 305 3.16 -15.41 10.16
C ARG A 305 3.77 -14.70 8.94
N GLY A 306 2.95 -14.06 8.11
CA GLY A 306 3.44 -13.29 6.97
C GLY A 306 4.30 -12.10 7.42
N LEU A 307 3.93 -11.45 8.53
CA LEU A 307 4.72 -10.37 9.11
C LEU A 307 6.09 -10.84 9.61
N ASP A 308 6.14 -12.02 10.25
CA ASP A 308 7.39 -12.63 10.71
C ASP A 308 8.34 -12.87 9.53
N LEU A 309 7.86 -13.48 8.44
CA LEU A 309 8.64 -13.70 7.21
C LEU A 309 9.19 -12.40 6.62
N LEU A 310 8.38 -11.35 6.55
CA LEU A 310 8.81 -10.04 6.04
C LEU A 310 9.82 -9.35 6.96
N ARG A 311 9.80 -9.64 8.27
CA ARG A 311 10.75 -9.07 9.24
C ARG A 311 12.13 -9.72 9.18
N GLU A 312 12.25 -10.91 8.60
CA GLU A 312 13.55 -11.55 8.34
C GLU A 312 14.34 -10.84 7.23
N LEU A 313 13.66 -10.10 6.35
CA LEU A 313 14.31 -9.34 5.29
C LEU A 313 14.88 -8.00 5.81
N PRO A 314 16.11 -7.63 5.42
CA PRO A 314 16.65 -6.32 5.74
C PRO A 314 15.84 -5.19 5.07
N PRO A 315 15.72 -4.01 5.70
CA PRO A 315 15.02 -2.88 5.09
C PRO A 315 15.76 -2.35 3.85
N ALA A 316 15.01 -2.00 2.81
CA ALA A 316 15.54 -1.33 1.62
C ALA A 316 16.16 0.05 1.95
N ALA A 317 17.19 0.49 1.22
CA ALA A 317 17.93 1.71 1.57
C ALA A 317 17.06 2.98 1.46
N HIS A 318 16.20 3.10 0.44
CA HIS A 318 15.29 4.23 0.30
C HIS A 318 13.98 4.08 1.10
N LEU A 319 13.85 3.06 1.95
CA LEU A 319 12.61 2.82 2.68
C LEU A 319 12.26 3.96 3.64
N ALA A 320 13.26 4.50 4.34
CA ALA A 320 13.05 5.60 5.28
C ALA A 320 12.49 6.86 4.59
N GLU A 321 12.99 7.17 3.39
CA GLU A 321 12.54 8.30 2.58
C GLU A 321 11.08 8.14 2.13
N ARG A 322 10.66 6.91 1.77
CA ARG A 322 9.26 6.62 1.45
C ARG A 322 8.36 6.71 2.68
N TRP A 323 8.84 6.23 3.82
CA TRP A 323 8.10 6.30 5.09
C TRP A 323 7.87 7.74 5.56
N GLU A 324 8.84 8.63 5.35
CA GLU A 324 8.65 10.06 5.61
C GLU A 324 7.47 10.65 4.83
N GLY A 325 7.30 10.24 3.56
CA GLY A 325 6.14 10.64 2.75
C GLY A 325 4.80 10.20 3.33
N ASP A 326 4.74 9.02 3.95
CA ASP A 326 3.54 8.54 4.66
C ASP A 326 3.31 9.31 5.97
N ARG A 327 4.37 9.64 6.72
CA ARG A 327 4.30 10.50 7.91
C ARG A 327 3.75 11.89 7.55
N TRP A 328 4.22 12.49 6.46
CA TRP A 328 3.66 13.74 5.94
C TRP A 328 2.19 13.60 5.56
N SER A 329 1.80 12.47 4.94
CA SER A 329 0.41 12.23 4.57
C SER A 329 -0.50 12.09 5.78
N PHE A 330 -0.06 11.37 6.82
CA PHE A 330 -0.76 11.21 8.08
C PHE A 330 -0.89 12.56 8.83
N THR A 331 0.22 13.30 8.93
CA THR A 331 0.28 14.65 9.52
C THR A 331 -0.72 15.59 8.85
N GLY A 332 -0.69 15.65 7.52
CA GLY A 332 -1.61 16.47 6.75
C GLY A 332 -3.07 16.03 6.87
N HIS A 333 -3.37 14.76 7.16
CA HIS A 333 -4.75 14.37 7.45
C HIS A 333 -5.18 14.77 8.87
N ARG A 334 -4.32 14.53 9.87
CA ARG A 334 -4.52 14.98 11.26
C ARG A 334 -4.81 16.48 11.31
N ASP A 335 -4.02 17.30 10.63
CA ASP A 335 -4.16 18.76 10.66
C ASP A 335 -5.49 19.22 10.09
N ARG A 336 -5.94 18.61 8.99
CA ARG A 336 -7.28 18.86 8.42
C ARG A 336 -8.40 18.50 9.39
N LEU A 337 -8.26 17.40 10.13
CA LEU A 337 -9.22 17.01 11.16
C LEU A 337 -9.24 18.05 12.30
N ALA A 338 -8.07 18.46 12.78
CA ALA A 338 -7.92 19.44 13.85
C ALA A 338 -8.44 20.84 13.46
N ALA A 339 -8.27 21.23 12.20
CA ALA A 339 -8.80 22.47 11.64
C ALA A 339 -10.34 22.45 11.45
N GLY A 340 -10.99 21.31 11.69
CA GLY A 340 -12.44 21.17 11.50
C GLY A 340 -12.86 21.15 10.04
N GLU A 341 -11.96 20.79 9.11
CA GLU A 341 -12.31 20.68 7.69
C GLU A 341 -13.46 19.67 7.49
N PRO A 342 -14.27 19.83 6.43
CA PRO A 342 -15.32 18.88 6.12
C PRO A 342 -14.78 17.47 5.84
N PRO A 343 -15.61 16.43 5.94
CA PRO A 343 -15.24 15.09 5.50
C PRO A 343 -14.80 15.06 4.03
N GLN A 344 -13.93 14.12 3.68
CA GLN A 344 -13.49 13.94 2.30
C GLN A 344 -14.70 13.75 1.38
N PRO A 345 -14.76 14.45 0.22
CA PRO A 345 -15.95 14.49 -0.61
C PRO A 345 -16.36 13.10 -1.11
N ARG A 346 -17.63 12.95 -1.53
CA ARG A 346 -18.12 11.69 -2.12
C ARG A 346 -17.51 11.43 -3.50
N LEU A 347 -17.34 12.50 -4.27
CA LEU A 347 -16.73 12.53 -5.58
C LEU A 347 -15.65 13.60 -5.56
N ASP A 348 -14.47 13.26 -6.06
CA ASP A 348 -13.42 14.26 -6.27
C ASP A 348 -13.82 15.17 -7.44
N ASP A 349 -13.57 16.48 -7.32
CA ASP A 349 -13.60 17.36 -8.47
C ASP A 349 -12.48 17.01 -9.47
N ALA A 350 -12.56 17.54 -10.70
CA ALA A 350 -11.63 17.18 -11.76
C ALA A 350 -10.16 17.51 -11.42
N VAL A 351 -9.90 18.62 -10.74
CA VAL A 351 -8.55 19.04 -10.36
C VAL A 351 -8.02 18.14 -9.25
N THR A 352 -8.82 17.84 -8.23
CA THR A 352 -8.46 16.91 -7.15
C THR A 352 -8.19 15.50 -7.70
N ALA A 353 -9.04 15.00 -8.61
CA ALA A 353 -8.85 13.72 -9.26
C ALA A 353 -7.55 13.68 -10.08
N ALA A 354 -7.29 14.72 -10.89
CA ALA A 354 -6.06 14.85 -11.67
C ALA A 354 -4.81 14.94 -10.78
N ARG A 355 -4.87 15.70 -9.67
CA ARG A 355 -3.78 15.79 -8.68
C ARG A 355 -3.47 14.42 -8.06
N LYS A 356 -4.50 13.67 -7.65
CA LYS A 356 -4.34 12.31 -7.09
C LYS A 356 -3.75 11.35 -8.12
N LEU A 357 -4.19 11.42 -9.38
CA LEU A 357 -3.65 10.57 -10.45
C LEU A 357 -2.17 10.90 -10.73
N ALA A 358 -1.85 12.17 -10.95
CA ALA A 358 -0.47 12.62 -11.16
C ALA A 358 0.45 12.25 -9.98
N GLN A 359 -0.06 12.35 -8.74
CA GLN A 359 0.65 11.86 -7.57
C GLN A 359 0.91 10.35 -7.65
N ARG A 360 -0.10 9.53 -7.96
CA ARG A 360 0.06 8.07 -8.04
C ARG A 360 1.04 7.64 -9.13
N GLU A 361 1.00 8.29 -10.29
CA GLU A 361 1.97 8.05 -11.37
C GLU A 361 3.39 8.39 -10.94
N ARG A 362 3.58 9.53 -10.29
CA ARG A 362 4.89 9.93 -9.76
C ARG A 362 5.39 8.96 -8.69
N GLU A 363 4.54 8.58 -7.74
CA GLU A 363 4.94 7.62 -6.69
C GLU A 363 5.17 6.21 -7.26
N GLN A 364 4.47 5.81 -8.35
CA GLN A 364 4.75 4.55 -9.07
C GLN A 364 6.17 4.58 -9.65
N VAL A 365 6.51 5.63 -10.41
CA VAL A 365 7.86 5.78 -10.99
C VAL A 365 8.92 5.84 -9.90
N ARG A 366 8.67 6.60 -8.83
CA ARG A 366 9.59 6.67 -7.69
C ARG A 366 9.83 5.30 -7.07
N LEU A 367 8.76 4.55 -6.83
CA LEU A 367 8.86 3.21 -6.26
C LEU A 367 9.66 2.29 -7.18
N ASP A 368 9.31 2.24 -8.47
CA ASP A 368 9.94 1.35 -9.44
C ASP A 368 11.45 1.62 -9.60
N VAL A 369 11.85 2.90 -9.55
CA VAL A 369 13.26 3.31 -9.57
C VAL A 369 13.94 2.91 -8.28
N GLN A 370 13.38 3.25 -7.13
CA GLN A 370 14.01 2.97 -5.84
C GLN A 370 14.11 1.46 -5.56
N GLU A 371 13.09 0.66 -5.89
CA GLU A 371 13.15 -0.80 -5.76
C GLU A 371 14.28 -1.37 -6.62
N ALA A 372 14.46 -0.88 -7.86
CA ALA A 372 15.57 -1.29 -8.72
C ALA A 372 16.95 -0.89 -8.14
N LEU A 373 17.05 0.26 -7.49
CA LEU A 373 18.31 0.71 -6.88
C LEU A 373 18.63 0.00 -5.56
N ASP A 374 17.59 -0.36 -4.81
CA ASP A 374 17.70 -0.99 -3.49
C ASP A 374 17.91 -2.51 -3.56
N ASP A 375 17.42 -3.17 -4.61
CA ASP A 375 17.34 -4.63 -4.70
C ASP A 375 18.02 -5.20 -5.95
N PRO A 376 19.06 -6.04 -5.78
CA PRO A 376 19.72 -6.72 -6.89
C PRO A 376 18.80 -7.53 -7.80
N LEU A 377 17.71 -8.14 -7.28
CA LEU A 377 16.77 -8.90 -8.12
C LEU A 377 15.91 -7.96 -8.96
N ALA A 378 15.48 -6.83 -8.41
CA ALA A 378 14.77 -5.81 -9.17
C ALA A 378 15.68 -5.17 -10.24
N MET A 379 16.95 -4.90 -9.92
CA MET A 379 17.93 -4.43 -10.91
C MET A 379 18.20 -5.47 -12.00
N ALA A 380 18.29 -6.75 -11.64
CA ALA A 380 18.49 -7.82 -12.61
C ALA A 380 17.34 -7.88 -13.62
N GLU A 381 16.10 -7.63 -13.20
CA GLU A 381 14.97 -7.53 -14.13
C GLU A 381 15.16 -6.36 -15.11
N ARG A 382 15.56 -5.18 -14.62
CA ARG A 382 15.85 -4.02 -15.47
C ARG A 382 16.96 -4.32 -16.47
N ARG A 383 17.98 -5.09 -16.07
CA ARG A 383 19.05 -5.53 -16.98
C ARG A 383 18.56 -6.48 -18.06
N LEU A 384 17.73 -7.47 -17.70
CA LEU A 384 17.15 -8.42 -18.65
C LEU A 384 16.18 -7.75 -19.63
N ALA A 385 15.47 -6.71 -19.18
CA ALA A 385 14.62 -5.88 -20.03
C ALA A 385 15.40 -4.90 -20.93
N GLY A 386 16.73 -4.85 -20.81
CA GLY A 386 17.58 -3.92 -21.56
C GLY A 386 17.50 -2.47 -21.07
N GLU A 387 16.90 -2.21 -19.91
CA GLU A 387 16.71 -0.88 -19.32
C GLU A 387 17.86 -0.47 -18.39
N ALA A 388 18.76 -1.39 -18.06
CA ALA A 388 19.98 -1.16 -17.30
C ALA A 388 21.07 -2.13 -17.76
N PHE A 389 22.33 -1.88 -17.41
CA PHE A 389 23.44 -2.79 -17.69
C PHE A 389 24.62 -2.56 -16.76
N THR A 390 25.33 -3.64 -16.45
CA THR A 390 26.66 -3.60 -15.82
C THR A 390 27.73 -3.66 -16.89
N ALA A 391 28.79 -2.89 -16.75
CA ALA A 391 29.90 -2.89 -17.70
C ALA A 391 31.25 -2.72 -17.02
N GLU A 392 32.28 -3.27 -17.62
CA GLU A 392 33.68 -2.97 -17.31
C GLU A 392 34.12 -1.72 -18.06
N VAL A 393 34.81 -0.80 -17.38
CA VAL A 393 35.43 0.36 -18.01
C VAL A 393 36.73 -0.06 -18.71
N VAL A 394 36.73 -0.06 -20.04
CA VAL A 394 37.90 -0.43 -20.85
C VAL A 394 38.85 0.75 -21.01
N GLU A 395 38.29 1.94 -21.23
CA GLU A 395 39.07 3.14 -21.48
C GLU A 395 38.30 4.39 -21.04
N VAL A 396 39.04 5.39 -20.57
CA VAL A 396 38.52 6.72 -20.26
C VAL A 396 39.29 7.73 -21.11
N VAL A 397 38.64 8.24 -22.15
CA VAL A 397 39.24 9.22 -23.08
C VAL A 397 38.85 10.63 -22.65
N PRO A 398 39.81 11.51 -22.31
CA PRO A 398 39.52 12.90 -22.00
C PRO A 398 38.95 13.64 -23.23
N ASP A 399 37.86 14.36 -23.04
CA ASP A 399 37.22 15.18 -24.08
C ASP A 399 36.59 16.42 -23.44
N TRP A 400 36.42 17.50 -24.20
CA TRP A 400 35.91 18.78 -23.72
C TRP A 400 34.93 19.41 -24.71
N ASP A 401 33.81 19.91 -24.18
CA ASP A 401 32.91 20.80 -24.92
C ASP A 401 33.44 22.24 -24.84
N THR A 402 33.88 22.76 -25.98
CA THR A 402 34.45 24.12 -26.14
C THR A 402 33.45 25.12 -26.73
N SER A 403 32.15 24.79 -26.84
CA SER A 403 31.13 25.68 -27.40
C SER A 403 30.76 26.86 -26.49
N GLY A 404 31.01 26.74 -25.18
CA GLY A 404 30.70 27.75 -24.18
C GLY A 404 31.87 28.68 -23.81
N ARG A 405 31.64 29.59 -22.87
CA ARG A 405 32.63 30.57 -22.37
C ARG A 405 33.86 29.92 -21.69
N SER A 406 33.71 28.71 -21.15
CA SER A 406 34.79 27.91 -20.59
C SER A 406 34.66 26.46 -21.04
N PRO A 407 35.77 25.76 -21.35
CA PRO A 407 35.74 24.34 -21.69
C PRO A 407 35.14 23.52 -20.56
N LYS A 408 34.14 22.69 -20.88
CA LYS A 408 33.51 21.78 -19.92
C LYS A 408 33.97 20.35 -20.19
N PRO A 409 34.47 19.59 -19.19
CA PRO A 409 34.86 18.21 -19.41
C PRO A 409 33.66 17.36 -19.87
N ARG A 410 33.88 16.53 -20.89
CA ARG A 410 32.92 15.60 -21.53
C ARG A 410 33.60 14.27 -21.89
N PRO A 411 34.34 13.63 -20.96
CA PRO A 411 35.12 12.43 -21.26
C PRO A 411 34.23 11.31 -21.81
N LEU A 412 34.85 10.47 -22.64
CA LEU A 412 34.24 9.29 -23.20
C LEU A 412 34.66 8.07 -22.37
N LEU A 413 33.68 7.29 -21.94
CA LEU A 413 33.86 6.00 -21.30
C LEU A 413 33.64 4.92 -22.35
N VAL A 414 34.67 4.15 -22.67
CA VAL A 414 34.55 2.93 -23.47
C VAL A 414 34.26 1.79 -22.51
N LEU A 415 33.12 1.14 -22.69
CA LEU A 415 32.56 0.16 -21.79
C LEU A 415 32.41 -1.19 -22.49
N ARG A 416 32.64 -2.28 -21.76
CA ARG A 416 32.35 -3.65 -22.20
C ARG A 416 31.30 -4.29 -21.30
N THR A 417 30.19 -4.75 -21.87
CA THR A 417 29.09 -5.38 -21.16
C THR A 417 28.69 -6.72 -21.77
N ALA A 418 28.25 -7.66 -20.92
CA ALA A 418 27.61 -8.90 -21.34
C ALA A 418 26.08 -8.77 -21.45
N ASP A 419 25.52 -7.67 -20.95
CA ASP A 419 24.09 -7.38 -21.04
C ASP A 419 23.72 -6.94 -22.47
N ARG A 420 22.41 -6.89 -22.75
CA ARG A 420 21.86 -6.40 -24.02
C ARG A 420 21.02 -5.14 -23.79
N PRO A 421 21.63 -4.01 -23.42
CA PRO A 421 20.89 -2.79 -23.18
C PRO A 421 20.28 -2.25 -24.48
N HIS A 422 19.12 -1.59 -24.37
CA HIS A 422 18.52 -0.79 -25.45
C HIS A 422 19.26 0.56 -25.62
N ALA A 423 20.59 0.51 -25.66
CA ALA A 423 21.49 1.66 -25.71
C ALA A 423 21.72 2.13 -27.16
N GLU A 424 20.67 2.64 -27.80
CA GLU A 424 20.79 3.24 -29.14
C GLU A 424 21.58 4.55 -29.11
N LEU A 425 22.10 4.97 -30.26
CA LEU A 425 22.83 6.23 -30.39
C LEU A 425 21.98 7.41 -29.90
N GLY A 426 22.53 8.21 -28.98
CA GLY A 426 21.88 9.40 -28.42
C GLY A 426 21.04 9.14 -27.17
N VAL A 427 20.80 7.88 -26.79
CA VAL A 427 20.08 7.52 -25.56
C VAL A 427 20.86 8.03 -24.33
N GLU A 428 20.14 8.52 -23.34
CA GLU A 428 20.73 8.95 -22.07
C GLU A 428 20.90 7.76 -21.12
N ALA A 429 22.02 7.74 -20.42
CA ALA A 429 22.35 6.73 -19.42
C ALA A 429 22.70 7.42 -18.09
N HIS A 430 22.38 6.80 -16.97
CA HIS A 430 22.61 7.34 -15.64
C HIS A 430 23.47 6.37 -14.83
N ARG A 431 24.61 6.84 -14.32
CA ARG A 431 25.50 6.01 -13.49
C ARG A 431 24.90 5.85 -12.11
N VAL A 432 24.76 4.61 -11.67
CA VAL A 432 24.32 4.25 -10.31
C VAL A 432 25.53 4.12 -9.39
N GLY A 433 25.39 4.56 -8.13
CA GLY A 433 26.41 4.38 -7.08
C GLY A 433 27.65 5.25 -7.21
N GLY A 434 27.72 6.16 -8.19
CA GLY A 434 28.80 7.14 -8.29
C GLY A 434 28.74 8.19 -7.15
N ALA A 435 29.87 8.84 -6.86
CA ALA A 435 29.97 9.89 -5.84
C ALA A 435 28.99 11.06 -6.07
N THR A 436 28.58 11.28 -7.32
CA THR A 436 27.51 12.22 -7.69
C THR A 436 26.61 11.59 -8.74
N ALA A 437 25.38 12.11 -8.86
CA ALA A 437 24.47 11.72 -9.94
C ALA A 437 25.03 12.11 -11.31
N GLN A 438 25.49 11.12 -12.07
CA GLN A 438 26.10 11.28 -13.37
C GLN A 438 25.17 10.83 -14.50
N LYS A 439 24.99 11.71 -15.47
CA LYS A 439 24.32 11.49 -16.75
C LYS A 439 25.40 11.31 -17.80
N ALA A 440 25.16 10.39 -18.71
CA ALA A 440 25.96 10.16 -19.89
C ALA A 440 25.04 10.00 -21.11
N ARG A 441 25.62 10.06 -22.30
CA ARG A 441 24.91 9.83 -23.56
C ARG A 441 25.65 8.81 -24.39
N VAL A 442 24.93 7.85 -24.97
CA VAL A 442 25.49 6.89 -25.92
C VAL A 442 25.94 7.66 -27.17
N VAL A 443 27.24 7.62 -27.48
CA VAL A 443 27.81 8.29 -28.66
C VAL A 443 28.32 7.30 -29.70
N GLU A 444 28.52 6.05 -29.32
CA GLU A 444 28.91 4.98 -30.23
C GLU A 444 28.44 3.64 -29.67
N VAL A 445 27.94 2.78 -30.54
CA VAL A 445 27.75 1.36 -30.28
C VAL A 445 28.81 0.65 -31.10
N GLY A 446 29.76 0.01 -30.43
CA GLY A 446 30.92 -0.59 -31.07
C GLY A 446 30.53 -1.69 -32.05
N PRO A 447 31.40 -2.00 -33.04
CA PRO A 447 31.16 -3.08 -34.00
C PRO A 447 31.20 -4.46 -33.34
N GLU A 448 31.93 -4.58 -32.22
CA GLU A 448 31.93 -5.77 -31.39
C GLU A 448 30.72 -5.79 -30.46
N PRO A 449 30.01 -6.92 -30.35
CA PRO A 449 28.88 -7.05 -29.42
C PRO A 449 29.29 -6.69 -27.99
N GLY A 450 28.53 -5.79 -27.36
CA GLY A 450 28.73 -5.41 -25.96
C GLY A 450 29.73 -4.28 -25.71
N VAL A 451 30.31 -3.67 -26.76
CA VAL A 451 31.15 -2.47 -26.61
C VAL A 451 30.31 -1.20 -26.80
N LEU A 452 30.35 -0.29 -25.84
CA LEU A 452 29.58 0.96 -25.85
C LEU A 452 30.49 2.14 -25.49
N THR A 453 30.34 3.27 -26.17
CA THR A 453 31.00 4.52 -25.79
C THR A 453 29.98 5.49 -25.24
N LEU A 454 30.15 5.90 -23.99
CA LEU A 454 29.30 6.89 -23.32
C LEU A 454 30.05 8.20 -23.10
N ARG A 455 29.45 9.32 -23.50
CA ARG A 455 29.95 10.65 -23.15
C ARG A 455 29.34 11.12 -21.83
N VAL A 456 30.15 11.37 -20.82
CA VAL A 456 29.69 11.90 -19.51
C VAL A 456 29.32 13.38 -19.64
N LEU A 457 28.16 13.77 -19.12
CA LEU A 457 27.58 15.11 -19.30
C LEU A 457 27.68 16.00 -18.06
N ASN A 458 27.66 15.42 -16.85
CA ASN A 458 27.67 16.15 -15.58
C ASN A 458 28.36 15.32 -14.46
N GLY A 459 28.35 15.85 -13.23
CA GLY A 459 28.84 15.13 -12.04
C GLY A 459 30.37 14.99 -11.97
N MET A 460 31.12 15.92 -12.56
CA MET A 460 32.60 15.93 -12.59
C MET A 460 33.21 17.18 -11.92
N GLY A 461 32.43 17.90 -11.12
CA GLY A 461 32.84 19.18 -10.54
C GLY A 461 32.64 20.38 -11.48
N ARG A 462 33.16 21.54 -11.06
CA ARG A 462 32.99 22.83 -11.79
C ARG A 462 34.23 23.27 -12.57
N LYS A 463 35.34 22.52 -12.45
CA LYS A 463 36.64 22.86 -13.04
C LYS A 463 36.78 22.25 -14.44
N ARG A 464 37.86 22.64 -15.13
CA ARG A 464 38.22 22.12 -16.46
C ARG A 464 38.53 20.62 -16.40
N ASP A 465 39.20 20.20 -15.34
CA ASP A 465 39.56 18.81 -15.10
C ASP A 465 38.54 18.18 -14.13
N PRO A 466 38.11 16.93 -14.37
CA PRO A 466 37.23 16.21 -13.47
C PRO A 466 37.79 16.13 -12.05
N GLU A 467 36.94 16.32 -11.04
CA GLU A 467 37.35 16.15 -9.65
C GLU A 467 37.73 14.68 -9.37
N PRO A 468 38.77 14.40 -8.55
CA PRO A 468 39.19 13.05 -8.23
C PRO A 468 38.04 12.19 -7.69
N GLY A 469 37.95 10.94 -8.14
CA GLY A 469 36.88 10.01 -7.75
C GLY A 469 35.52 10.23 -8.43
N THR A 470 35.40 11.23 -9.31
CA THR A 470 34.16 11.42 -10.08
C THR A 470 34.05 10.44 -11.24
N LEU A 471 35.11 10.22 -12.01
CA LEU A 471 35.12 9.23 -13.09
C LEU A 471 35.48 7.85 -12.57
N PRO A 472 34.95 6.77 -13.18
CA PRO A 472 35.40 5.43 -12.87
C PRO A 472 36.82 5.17 -13.36
N GLU A 473 37.50 4.23 -12.74
CA GLU A 473 38.84 3.78 -13.15
C GLU A 473 38.76 2.70 -14.24
N VAL A 474 39.83 2.57 -15.04
CA VAL A 474 39.94 1.48 -16.02
C VAL A 474 39.97 0.13 -15.28
N GLY A 475 39.13 -0.81 -15.70
CA GLY A 475 38.89 -2.10 -15.05
C GLY A 475 37.77 -2.09 -14.00
N GLU A 476 37.22 -0.92 -13.64
CA GLU A 476 36.11 -0.82 -12.70
C GLU A 476 34.82 -1.39 -13.29
N GLN A 477 34.04 -2.09 -12.47
CA GLN A 477 32.67 -2.50 -12.81
C GLN A 477 31.69 -1.37 -12.45
N VAL A 478 30.96 -0.89 -13.43
CA VAL A 478 29.98 0.20 -13.30
C VAL A 478 28.59 -0.27 -13.67
N LEU A 479 27.58 0.33 -13.04
CA LEU A 479 26.16 0.10 -13.34
C LEU A 479 25.56 1.37 -13.94
N PHE A 480 24.91 1.21 -15.09
CA PHE A 480 24.15 2.27 -15.75
C PHE A 480 22.69 1.88 -15.91
N THR A 481 21.80 2.85 -15.75
CA THR A 481 20.38 2.75 -16.11
C THR A 481 20.08 3.62 -17.33
N LEU A 482 19.14 3.20 -18.17
CA LEU A 482 18.61 4.00 -19.29
C LEU A 482 17.35 4.78 -18.90
N PHE A 483 16.95 4.69 -17.63
CA PHE A 483 15.91 5.49 -17.01
C PHE A 483 16.50 6.43 -15.96
N GLU A 484 15.81 7.54 -15.71
CA GLU A 484 16.21 8.54 -14.72
C GLU A 484 16.17 7.98 -13.29
N LEU A 485 17.16 8.34 -12.48
CA LEU A 485 17.27 7.93 -11.07
C LEU A 485 16.29 8.65 -10.13
N THR A 486 15.54 9.61 -10.66
CA THR A 486 14.54 10.40 -9.92
C THR A 486 13.31 10.60 -10.80
N PRO A 487 12.10 10.53 -10.23
CA PRO A 487 10.89 10.80 -10.98
C PRO A 487 10.86 12.26 -11.46
N ARG A 488 10.33 12.48 -12.68
CA ARG A 488 10.11 13.83 -13.20
C ARG A 488 9.00 14.54 -12.41
N GLN A 489 9.14 15.86 -12.26
CA GLN A 489 8.06 16.67 -11.73
C GLN A 489 6.92 16.79 -12.75
N SER A 490 5.70 16.55 -12.30
CA SER A 490 4.49 16.80 -13.09
C SER A 490 4.36 18.28 -13.41
N ALA A 491 3.80 18.61 -14.58
CA ALA A 491 3.43 19.98 -14.91
C ALA A 491 2.41 20.53 -13.90
N PRO A 492 2.43 21.85 -13.61
CA PRO A 492 1.43 22.45 -12.74
C PRO A 492 0.03 22.29 -13.36
N LEU A 493 -0.94 21.93 -12.53
CA LEU A 493 -2.35 21.88 -12.92
C LEU A 493 -2.98 23.27 -12.75
N PRO A 494 -4.01 23.62 -13.55
CA PRO A 494 -4.72 24.88 -13.41
C PRO A 494 -5.42 24.97 -12.05
N GLU A 495 -5.76 26.20 -11.65
CA GLU A 495 -6.64 26.41 -10.49
C GLU A 495 -8.05 25.89 -10.79
N PRO A 496 -8.85 25.52 -9.77
CA PRO A 496 -10.22 25.02 -9.97
C PRO A 496 -11.08 25.94 -10.84
N ASP A 497 -10.94 27.26 -10.67
CA ASP A 497 -11.68 28.27 -11.44
C ASP A 497 -11.28 28.33 -12.92
N ASP A 498 -10.07 27.85 -13.25
CA ASP A 498 -9.52 27.78 -14.61
C ASP A 498 -9.73 26.40 -15.26
N THR A 499 -10.51 25.51 -14.62
CA THR A 499 -10.81 24.18 -15.16
C THR A 499 -11.62 24.33 -16.46
N PRO A 500 -11.18 23.73 -17.58
CA PRO A 500 -11.93 23.80 -18.83
C PRO A 500 -13.39 23.36 -18.66
N TRP A 501 -14.31 23.99 -19.39
CA TRP A 501 -15.76 23.70 -19.30
C TRP A 501 -16.10 22.21 -19.56
N THR A 502 -15.26 21.51 -20.32
CA THR A 502 -15.34 20.07 -20.60
C THR A 502 -15.06 19.19 -19.37
N HIS A 503 -14.47 19.74 -18.31
CA HIS A 503 -14.02 19.03 -17.11
C HIS A 503 -14.58 19.64 -15.80
N GLY A 504 -14.95 20.92 -15.80
CA GLY A 504 -15.65 21.56 -14.69
C GLY A 504 -17.16 21.38 -14.71
N GLY A 505 -17.76 21.20 -15.89
CA GLY A 505 -19.22 21.21 -16.08
C GLY A 505 -19.86 22.56 -15.68
N PRO A 506 -21.04 22.93 -16.21
CA PRO A 506 -21.78 24.05 -15.62
C PRO A 506 -22.18 23.66 -14.18
N PRO A 507 -22.14 24.57 -13.19
CA PRO A 507 -22.58 24.27 -11.84
C PRO A 507 -24.04 23.86 -11.88
N SER A 508 -24.32 22.55 -11.81
CA SER A 508 -25.70 22.09 -11.81
C SER A 508 -26.31 22.43 -10.46
N ALA A 509 -27.31 23.32 -10.45
CA ALA A 509 -28.16 23.64 -9.30
C ALA A 509 -28.88 22.40 -8.68
N VAL A 510 -28.67 21.21 -9.25
CA VAL A 510 -29.20 19.92 -8.80
C VAL A 510 -28.39 19.33 -7.62
N GLN A 511 -27.23 19.89 -7.28
CA GLN A 511 -26.49 19.47 -6.07
C GLN A 511 -27.23 19.81 -4.75
N SER A 512 -28.29 20.62 -4.82
CA SER A 512 -29.13 20.99 -3.66
C SER A 512 -30.38 20.12 -3.50
N SER A 513 -30.75 19.26 -4.47
CA SER A 513 -32.09 18.65 -4.52
C SER A 513 -32.16 17.12 -4.46
N THR A 514 -31.04 16.39 -4.51
CA THR A 514 -31.03 14.96 -4.14
C THR A 514 -30.81 14.72 -2.65
N ALA A 515 -30.74 15.80 -1.85
CA ALA A 515 -30.59 15.80 -0.40
C ALA A 515 -31.77 15.17 0.39
N VAL A 516 -32.81 14.67 -0.28
CA VAL A 516 -34.01 14.12 0.38
C VAL A 516 -34.37 12.70 -0.09
N ALA A 517 -33.75 12.13 -1.13
CA ALA A 517 -34.24 10.89 -1.74
C ALA A 517 -33.38 9.63 -1.56
N GLU A 518 -32.17 9.72 -1.00
CA GLU A 518 -31.38 8.54 -0.59
C GLU A 518 -31.27 8.48 0.94
N GLU A 519 -32.43 8.56 1.59
CA GLU A 519 -32.58 7.98 2.91
C GLU A 519 -32.71 6.45 2.74
N TRP A 520 -31.57 5.77 2.65
CA TRP A 520 -31.40 4.33 2.96
C TRP A 520 -32.34 3.35 2.22
N ALA A 521 -31.81 2.68 1.19
CA ALA A 521 -32.08 1.26 0.99
C ALA A 521 -31.02 0.43 1.71
#